data_AF-A0A9D5PFP2-F1
#
_entry.id   AF-A0A9D5PFP2-F1
#
_cell.length_a   1.000
_cell.length_b   1.000
_cell.length_c   1.000
_cell.angle_alpha   90.00
_cell.angle_beta   90.00
_cell.angle_gamma   90.00
#
_symmetry.space_group_name_H-M   'P 1'
#
loop_
_entity.id
_entity.type
_entity.pdbx_description
1 polymer ?
#
loop_
_entity_poly.entity_id
_entity_poly.type
_entity_poly.pdbx_seq_one_letter_code
_entity_poly.pdbx_strand_id
1 'polypeptide(L)'
;MKKTLAVIAAALLCATGLTQAQTRVTIFGDSYSTFEGWLTPADNETWYWSESSPNRNAKNDVTKVEQTWWWQVIDRMGWKLEVNNSFSGSTVGYFGYRSENYQPRSFNTRVAELGEPDVILSCCITNDSWTGEKLGNYKYANWTENDMWYFRPAMARLCSTIRQNYPKARTIFILNTELKPEFVESMRIICNHYDMPLLELHDIDKQAGHPSIAGHKAFADQVVEYLKK
;
A
#
# COMPACT_ATOMS: atom_id res chain seq x y z
N MET A 1 -19.57 -59.47 48.26
CA MET A 1 -18.94 -58.14 48.38
C MET A 1 -18.32 -57.76 47.04
N LYS A 2 -18.88 -56.68 46.46
CA LYS A 2 -18.42 -55.79 45.38
C LYS A 2 -17.44 -56.31 44.30
N LYS A 3 -17.97 -56.54 43.09
CA LYS A 3 -17.20 -56.57 41.84
C LYS A 3 -16.94 -55.12 41.40
N THR A 4 -15.68 -54.71 41.27
CA THR A 4 -15.29 -53.38 40.85
C THR A 4 -15.19 -53.34 39.32
N LEU A 5 -16.12 -52.67 38.64
CA LEU A 5 -15.96 -52.30 37.23
C LEU A 5 -15.01 -51.11 37.15
N ALA A 6 -13.87 -51.28 36.50
CA ALA A 6 -13.04 -50.16 36.06
C ALA A 6 -13.57 -49.67 34.71
N VAL A 7 -14.20 -48.50 34.70
CA VAL A 7 -14.57 -47.79 33.47
C VAL A 7 -13.39 -46.89 33.11
N ILE A 8 -12.69 -47.23 32.02
CA ILE A 8 -11.67 -46.35 31.43
C ILE A 8 -12.41 -45.35 30.54
N ALA A 9 -12.54 -44.11 31.01
CA ALA A 9 -13.03 -43.00 30.19
C ALA A 9 -11.88 -42.49 29.31
N ALA A 10 -11.93 -42.79 28.02
CA ALA A 10 -11.06 -42.16 27.03
C ALA A 10 -11.58 -40.74 26.74
N ALA A 11 -10.92 -39.73 27.29
CA ALA A 11 -11.18 -38.34 26.95
C ALA A 11 -10.56 -38.04 25.58
N LEU A 12 -11.38 -38.05 24.53
CA LEU A 12 -11.04 -37.42 23.25
C LEU A 12 -10.99 -35.90 23.46
N LEU A 13 -9.80 -35.35 23.67
CA LEU A 13 -9.57 -33.92 23.46
C LEU A 13 -9.69 -33.64 21.96
N CYS A 14 -10.88 -33.26 21.51
CA CYS A 14 -11.02 -32.52 20.27
C CYS A 14 -10.36 -31.16 20.48
N ALA A 15 -9.08 -31.04 20.16
CA ALA A 15 -8.44 -29.74 19.97
C ALA A 15 -9.11 -29.10 18.75
N THR A 16 -10.18 -28.34 18.96
CA THR A 16 -10.67 -27.39 17.97
C THR A 16 -9.65 -26.27 17.88
N GLY A 17 -8.60 -26.49 17.09
CA GLY A 17 -7.74 -25.41 16.65
C GLY A 17 -8.63 -24.44 15.88
N LEU A 18 -8.99 -23.32 16.51
CA LEU A 18 -9.50 -22.17 15.79
C LEU A 18 -8.36 -21.77 14.84
N THR A 19 -8.47 -22.15 13.57
CA THR A 19 -7.61 -21.62 12.52
C THR A 19 -7.87 -20.11 12.51
N GLN A 20 -6.95 -19.33 13.07
CA GLN A 20 -7.02 -17.88 12.97
C GLN A 20 -7.05 -17.53 11.49
N ALA A 21 -8.09 -16.81 11.05
CA ALA A 21 -8.20 -16.39 9.67
C ALA A 21 -6.93 -15.61 9.29
N GLN A 22 -6.34 -15.97 8.16
CA GLN A 22 -5.12 -15.32 7.67
C GLN A 22 -5.42 -13.86 7.35
N THR A 23 -4.63 -12.94 7.89
CA THR A 23 -4.79 -11.49 7.64
C THR A 23 -4.74 -11.20 6.15
N ARG A 24 -5.77 -10.50 5.66
CA ARG A 24 -5.91 -10.03 4.27
C ARG A 24 -5.29 -8.65 4.15
N VAL A 25 -4.35 -8.47 3.23
CA VAL A 25 -3.70 -7.18 2.99
C VAL A 25 -3.94 -6.67 1.58
N THR A 26 -4.32 -5.40 1.49
CA THR A 26 -4.37 -4.67 0.22
C THR A 26 -3.14 -3.77 0.08
N ILE A 27 -2.50 -3.85 -1.07
CA ILE A 27 -1.45 -2.91 -1.49
C ILE A 27 -2.11 -1.84 -2.33
N PHE A 28 -2.00 -0.58 -1.91
CA PHE A 28 -2.59 0.55 -2.59
C PHE A 28 -1.53 1.58 -2.94
N GLY A 29 -1.00 1.49 -4.16
CA GLY A 29 0.27 2.12 -4.49
C GLY A 29 0.38 2.78 -5.86
N ASP A 30 1.58 3.30 -6.11
CA ASP A 30 2.05 3.78 -7.41
C ASP A 30 2.98 2.74 -8.08
N SER A 31 3.89 3.19 -8.96
CA SER A 31 4.85 2.34 -9.67
C SER A 31 5.70 1.47 -8.75
N TYR A 32 6.05 1.94 -7.55
CA TYR A 32 6.90 1.21 -6.58
C TYR A 32 6.26 -0.09 -6.10
N SER A 33 4.96 -0.25 -6.32
CA SER A 33 4.17 -1.38 -5.85
C SER A 33 3.59 -2.22 -6.98
N THR A 34 3.99 -1.95 -8.24
CA THR A 34 3.51 -2.70 -9.41
C THR A 34 4.36 -3.94 -9.68
N PHE A 35 3.76 -4.95 -10.33
CA PHE A 35 4.49 -6.02 -11.03
C PHE A 35 3.56 -6.65 -12.07
N GLU A 36 4.10 -7.00 -13.24
CA GLU A 36 3.36 -7.64 -14.35
C GLU A 36 2.55 -8.86 -13.88
N GLY A 37 1.24 -8.85 -14.16
CA GLY A 37 0.34 -9.96 -13.84
C GLY A 37 -0.17 -9.98 -12.39
N TRP A 38 0.19 -9.00 -11.56
CA TRP A 38 -0.19 -8.95 -10.14
C TRP A 38 -1.03 -7.71 -9.77
N LEU A 39 -1.61 -7.02 -10.74
CA LEU A 39 -2.43 -5.83 -10.50
C LEU A 39 -3.92 -6.14 -10.57
N THR A 40 -4.70 -5.43 -9.76
CA THR A 40 -6.16 -5.41 -9.84
C THR A 40 -6.64 -3.97 -9.69
N PRO A 41 -7.25 -3.37 -10.72
CA PRO A 41 -7.52 -3.92 -12.07
C PRO A 41 -6.26 -4.33 -12.87
N ALA A 42 -6.41 -5.29 -13.78
CA ALA A 42 -5.29 -5.87 -14.55
C ALA A 42 -4.75 -4.93 -15.64
N ASP A 43 -5.51 -3.91 -16.02
CA ASP A 43 -5.15 -2.87 -16.99
C ASP A 43 -4.46 -1.66 -16.35
N ASN A 44 -4.26 -1.66 -15.03
CA ASN A 44 -3.42 -0.65 -14.37
C ASN A 44 -2.01 -0.65 -14.97
N GLU A 45 -1.44 0.54 -15.19
CA GLU A 45 -0.10 0.66 -15.76
C GLU A 45 0.96 0.04 -14.84
N THR A 46 1.83 -0.78 -15.41
CA THR A 46 2.88 -1.53 -14.71
C THR A 46 4.25 -0.91 -14.95
N TRP A 47 5.09 -0.87 -13.91
CA TRP A 47 6.50 -0.44 -14.02
C TRP A 47 7.49 -1.60 -13.99
N TYR A 48 7.27 -2.59 -13.13
CA TYR A 48 8.13 -3.77 -13.00
C TYR A 48 7.62 -4.94 -13.83
N TRP A 49 8.51 -5.55 -14.60
CA TRP A 49 8.17 -6.59 -15.56
C TRP A 49 9.06 -7.81 -15.38
N SER A 50 8.57 -8.98 -15.78
CA SER A 50 9.37 -10.21 -15.74
C SER A 50 10.60 -10.14 -16.64
N GLU A 51 11.63 -10.96 -16.37
CA GLU A 51 12.86 -11.03 -17.20
C GLU A 51 12.56 -11.22 -18.70
N SER A 52 11.55 -12.04 -19.02
CA SER A 52 11.16 -12.35 -20.39
C SER A 52 10.27 -11.30 -21.05
N SER A 53 9.81 -10.29 -20.31
CA SER A 53 8.85 -9.31 -20.83
C SER A 53 9.54 -8.30 -21.76
N PRO A 54 8.98 -8.01 -22.95
CA PRO A 54 9.54 -7.01 -23.86
C PRO A 54 9.45 -5.59 -23.31
N ASN A 55 8.60 -5.34 -22.31
CA ASN A 55 8.42 -4.04 -21.67
C ASN A 55 9.43 -3.78 -20.54
N ARG A 56 10.30 -4.75 -20.24
CA ARG A 56 11.26 -4.64 -19.14
C ARG A 56 12.21 -3.46 -19.32
N ASN A 57 12.33 -2.65 -18.28
CA ASN A 57 13.37 -1.64 -18.19
C ASN A 57 14.71 -2.28 -17.77
N ALA A 58 15.62 -2.47 -18.72
CA ALA A 58 16.94 -3.04 -18.46
C ALA A 58 17.83 -2.22 -17.51
N LYS A 59 17.43 -0.98 -17.18
CA LYS A 59 18.12 -0.12 -16.21
C LYS A 59 17.70 -0.38 -14.75
N ASN A 60 16.85 -1.36 -14.50
CA ASN A 60 16.49 -1.82 -13.16
C ASN A 60 16.61 -3.36 -13.09
N ASP A 61 17.15 -3.85 -11.98
CA ASP A 61 17.50 -5.26 -11.78
C ASP A 61 16.35 -6.16 -11.32
N VAL A 62 15.20 -5.58 -10.95
CA VAL A 62 14.02 -6.34 -10.51
C VAL A 62 13.35 -7.04 -11.69
N THR A 63 13.22 -8.36 -11.60
CA THR A 63 12.73 -9.24 -12.68
C THR A 63 11.76 -10.32 -12.21
N LYS A 64 11.52 -10.42 -10.90
CA LYS A 64 10.62 -11.41 -10.28
C LYS A 64 9.73 -10.77 -9.23
N VAL A 65 8.49 -11.24 -9.11
CA VAL A 65 7.51 -10.67 -8.17
C VAL A 65 7.98 -10.82 -6.72
N GLU A 66 8.69 -11.91 -6.41
CA GLU A 66 9.20 -12.21 -5.09
C GLU A 66 10.28 -11.22 -4.62
N GLN A 67 10.84 -10.44 -5.55
CA GLN A 67 11.79 -9.37 -5.24
C GLN A 67 11.09 -8.07 -4.84
N THR A 68 9.79 -7.92 -5.07
CA THR A 68 9.07 -6.71 -4.69
C THR A 68 8.91 -6.59 -3.18
N TRP A 69 8.84 -5.36 -2.68
CA TRP A 69 8.76 -5.11 -1.23
C TRP A 69 7.49 -5.72 -0.63
N TRP A 70 6.37 -5.59 -1.34
CA TRP A 70 5.07 -6.02 -0.85
C TRP A 70 4.94 -7.54 -0.82
N TRP A 71 5.51 -8.24 -1.82
CA TRP A 71 5.57 -9.71 -1.78
C TRP A 71 6.36 -10.19 -0.57
N GLN A 72 7.54 -9.61 -0.34
CA GLN A 72 8.40 -9.95 0.79
C GLN A 72 7.71 -9.67 2.13
N VAL A 73 6.98 -8.56 2.27
CA VAL A 73 6.19 -8.27 3.47
C VAL A 73 5.11 -9.33 3.68
N ILE A 74 4.34 -9.66 2.65
CA ILE A 74 3.24 -10.63 2.72
C ILE A 74 3.75 -12.01 3.15
N ASP A 75 4.82 -12.49 2.50
CA ASP A 75 5.44 -13.78 2.81
C ASP A 75 5.95 -13.83 4.27
N ARG A 76 6.70 -12.80 4.70
CA ARG A 76 7.30 -12.74 6.04
C ARG A 76 6.29 -12.57 7.16
N MET A 77 5.13 -11.98 6.87
CA MET A 77 4.03 -11.81 7.83
C MET A 77 3.06 -13.00 7.80
N GLY A 78 3.21 -13.93 6.85
CA GLY A 78 2.27 -15.03 6.66
C GLY A 78 0.86 -14.53 6.28
N TRP A 79 0.77 -13.43 5.56
CA TRP A 79 -0.49 -12.79 5.16
C TRP A 79 -0.99 -13.30 3.81
N LYS A 80 -2.24 -12.97 3.48
CA LYS A 80 -2.83 -13.22 2.18
C LYS A 80 -3.01 -11.91 1.43
N LEU A 81 -2.52 -11.84 0.19
CA LEU A 81 -2.82 -10.71 -0.69
C LEU A 81 -4.33 -10.70 -1.00
N GLU A 82 -4.97 -9.57 -0.71
CA GLU A 82 -6.36 -9.31 -1.08
C GLU A 82 -6.43 -8.72 -2.49
N VAL A 83 -5.89 -7.51 -2.62
CA VAL A 83 -5.83 -6.72 -3.85
C VAL A 83 -4.48 -6.01 -3.90
N ASN A 84 -3.88 -5.93 -5.08
CA ASN A 84 -2.82 -4.97 -5.36
C ASN A 84 -3.34 -3.94 -6.36
N ASN A 85 -3.93 -2.86 -5.83
CA ASN A 85 -4.41 -1.74 -6.62
C ASN A 85 -3.31 -0.69 -6.71
N SER A 86 -2.27 -1.04 -7.45
CA SER A 86 -1.16 -0.14 -7.77
C SER A 86 -1.23 0.31 -9.21
N PHE A 87 -0.89 1.58 -9.47
CA PHE A 87 -0.95 2.17 -10.81
C PHE A 87 0.28 3.04 -11.06
N SER A 88 1.13 2.67 -12.02
CA SER A 88 2.36 3.39 -12.36
C SER A 88 2.10 4.85 -12.74
N GLY A 89 2.83 5.78 -12.12
CA GLY A 89 2.69 7.21 -12.35
C GLY A 89 1.45 7.86 -11.71
N SER A 90 0.59 7.12 -11.00
CA SER A 90 -0.60 7.70 -10.37
C SER A 90 -0.26 8.73 -9.27
N THR A 91 -1.08 9.79 -9.22
CA THR A 91 -1.03 10.84 -8.19
C THR A 91 -2.22 10.72 -7.25
N VAL A 92 -2.14 11.32 -6.05
CA VAL A 92 -3.23 11.32 -5.09
C VAL A 92 -4.44 12.09 -5.64
N GLY A 93 -4.17 13.27 -6.18
CA GLY A 93 -5.13 14.14 -6.86
C GLY A 93 -5.21 13.91 -8.36
N TYR A 94 -5.78 14.88 -9.07
CA TYR A 94 -6.02 14.83 -10.52
C TYR A 94 -4.90 15.48 -11.32
N PHE A 95 -3.97 16.18 -10.67
CA PHE A 95 -2.86 16.82 -11.35
C PHE A 95 -1.80 15.76 -11.71
N GLY A 96 -1.56 15.56 -13.01
CA GLY A 96 -0.55 14.64 -13.52
C GLY A 96 0.71 15.33 -14.03
N TYR A 97 1.66 14.54 -14.52
CA TYR A 97 2.83 15.07 -15.21
C TYR A 97 2.41 15.89 -16.43
N ARG A 98 3.17 16.95 -16.73
CA ARG A 98 2.87 17.88 -17.84
C ARG A 98 1.47 18.52 -17.75
N SER A 99 0.92 18.63 -16.53
CA SER A 99 -0.43 19.15 -16.27
C SER A 99 -1.54 18.32 -16.92
N GLU A 100 -1.30 17.03 -17.17
CA GLU A 100 -2.31 16.10 -17.67
C GLU A 100 -3.37 15.78 -16.60
N ASN A 101 -4.56 15.36 -17.03
CA ASN A 101 -5.64 14.94 -16.12
C ASN A 101 -5.45 13.49 -15.68
N TYR A 102 -5.05 13.28 -14.43
CA TYR A 102 -4.84 11.97 -13.82
C TYR A 102 -6.03 11.48 -13.00
N GLN A 103 -7.19 12.16 -13.03
CA GLN A 103 -8.42 11.70 -12.40
C GLN A 103 -8.71 10.20 -12.65
N PRO A 104 -8.59 9.64 -13.88
CA PRO A 104 -8.89 8.22 -14.13
C PRO A 104 -7.98 7.23 -13.38
N ARG A 105 -6.77 7.66 -13.00
CA ARG A 105 -5.75 6.83 -12.33
C ARG A 105 -5.43 7.26 -10.91
N SER A 106 -6.04 8.34 -10.43
CA SER A 106 -5.72 8.92 -9.12
C SER A 106 -6.09 7.99 -7.97
N PHE A 107 -5.42 8.12 -6.83
CA PHE A 107 -5.79 7.37 -5.62
C PHE A 107 -7.23 7.70 -5.20
N ASN A 108 -7.65 8.96 -5.31
CA ASN A 108 -9.03 9.36 -4.96
C ASN A 108 -10.12 8.69 -5.81
N THR A 109 -9.80 8.25 -7.03
CA THR A 109 -10.74 7.49 -7.87
C THR A 109 -10.67 5.99 -7.57
N ARG A 110 -9.48 5.46 -7.32
CA ARG A 110 -9.26 4.01 -7.11
C ARG A 110 -9.58 3.51 -5.71
N VAL A 111 -9.69 4.41 -4.71
CA VAL A 111 -9.93 4.07 -3.29
C VAL A 111 -11.24 3.29 -3.05
N ALA A 112 -12.18 3.25 -4.01
CA ALA A 112 -13.39 2.45 -3.88
C ALA A 112 -13.16 0.94 -4.10
N GLU A 113 -12.02 0.55 -4.69
CA GLU A 113 -11.76 -0.79 -5.22
C GLU A 113 -10.59 -1.47 -4.49
N LEU A 114 -10.64 -1.50 -3.15
CA LEU A 114 -9.59 -2.11 -2.30
C LEU A 114 -9.94 -3.49 -1.74
N GLY A 115 -11.07 -4.08 -2.12
CA GLY A 115 -11.56 -5.35 -1.58
C GLY A 115 -12.07 -5.23 -0.14
N GLU A 116 -11.89 -6.28 0.67
CA GLU A 116 -12.22 -6.28 2.10
C GLU A 116 -10.98 -6.60 2.97
N PRO A 117 -10.00 -5.68 3.03
CA PRO A 117 -8.74 -5.94 3.72
C PRO A 117 -8.85 -5.78 5.24
N ASP A 118 -8.04 -6.53 5.97
CA ASP A 118 -7.72 -6.27 7.37
C ASP A 118 -6.64 -5.18 7.49
N VAL A 119 -5.73 -5.10 6.52
CA VAL A 119 -4.62 -4.13 6.46
C VAL A 119 -4.55 -3.49 5.09
N ILE A 120 -4.41 -2.16 5.04
CA ILE A 120 -4.11 -1.42 3.82
C ILE A 120 -2.71 -0.83 3.96
N LEU A 121 -1.79 -1.25 3.09
CA LEU A 121 -0.46 -0.64 2.96
C LEU A 121 -0.50 0.31 1.78
N SER A 122 -0.50 1.61 2.04
CA SER A 122 -0.62 2.63 1.00
C SER A 122 0.70 3.36 0.76
N CYS A 123 1.29 3.14 -0.42
CA CYS A 123 2.52 3.79 -0.86
C CYS A 123 2.19 4.81 -1.95
N CYS A 124 2.00 6.07 -1.56
CA CYS A 124 1.54 7.15 -2.43
C CYS A 124 2.49 8.34 -2.41
N ILE A 125 2.12 9.42 -3.11
CA ILE A 125 2.75 10.75 -3.11
C ILE A 125 4.08 10.91 -3.85
N THR A 126 4.72 9.84 -4.31
CA THR A 126 5.97 9.96 -5.08
C THR A 126 5.76 10.84 -6.32
N ASN A 127 4.72 10.56 -7.09
CA ASN A 127 4.42 11.31 -8.30
C ASN A 127 3.97 12.73 -7.99
N ASP A 128 3.13 12.94 -6.99
CA ASP A 128 2.67 14.26 -6.52
C ASP A 128 3.88 15.17 -6.21
N SER A 129 4.88 14.64 -5.51
CA SER A 129 6.13 15.35 -5.24
C SER A 129 6.91 15.73 -6.51
N TRP A 130 6.75 14.99 -7.62
CA TRP A 130 7.54 15.11 -8.84
C TRP A 130 6.82 15.81 -10.01
N THR A 131 5.49 15.84 -10.04
CA THR A 131 4.68 16.44 -11.12
C THR A 131 4.77 17.97 -11.17
N GLY A 132 5.14 18.61 -10.05
CA GLY A 132 5.12 20.05 -9.89
C GLY A 132 3.76 20.62 -9.48
N GLU A 133 2.84 19.76 -9.02
CA GLU A 133 1.54 20.20 -8.51
C GLU A 133 1.67 21.17 -7.34
N LYS A 134 0.64 22.01 -7.18
CA LYS A 134 0.55 22.94 -6.06
C LYS A 134 -0.04 22.24 -4.85
N LEU A 135 0.49 22.54 -3.65
CA LEU A 135 -0.01 21.95 -2.42
C LEU A 135 -1.47 22.29 -2.11
N GLY A 136 -1.90 23.51 -2.44
CA GLY A 136 -3.18 24.06 -1.99
C GLY A 136 -3.22 24.32 -0.48
N ASN A 137 -4.43 24.52 0.04
CA ASN A 137 -4.68 24.72 1.47
C ASN A 137 -5.12 23.41 2.13
N TYR A 138 -4.81 23.23 3.42
CA TYR A 138 -5.42 22.15 4.19
C TYR A 138 -6.94 22.31 4.21
N LYS A 139 -7.66 21.24 3.87
CA LYS A 139 -9.13 21.21 3.81
C LYS A 139 -9.61 19.80 4.19
N TYR A 140 -10.42 19.73 5.24
CA TYR A 140 -10.80 18.46 5.88
C TYR A 140 -12.30 18.10 5.73
N ALA A 141 -13.06 18.91 4.98
CA ALA A 141 -14.46 18.68 4.67
C ALA A 141 -14.89 19.50 3.45
N ASN A 142 -16.08 19.20 2.90
CA ASN A 142 -16.74 19.96 1.83
C ASN A 142 -15.85 20.13 0.58
N TRP A 143 -15.14 19.07 0.20
CA TRP A 143 -14.32 19.04 -1.01
C TRP A 143 -15.16 19.20 -2.27
N THR A 144 -14.63 19.93 -3.23
CA THR A 144 -15.13 20.13 -4.58
C THR A 144 -14.23 19.40 -5.56
N GLU A 145 -14.66 19.24 -6.81
CA GLU A 145 -13.79 18.65 -7.85
C GLU A 145 -12.52 19.48 -8.08
N ASN A 146 -12.61 20.82 -8.00
CA ASN A 146 -11.44 21.68 -8.17
C ASN A 146 -10.39 21.48 -7.07
N ASP A 147 -10.82 21.11 -5.86
CA ASP A 147 -9.88 20.80 -4.79
C ASP A 147 -9.01 19.59 -5.14
N MET A 148 -9.49 18.66 -5.95
CA MET A 148 -8.71 17.46 -6.31
C MET A 148 -7.50 17.76 -7.21
N TRP A 149 -7.36 18.98 -7.71
CA TRP A 149 -6.17 19.44 -8.45
C TRP A 149 -5.04 19.95 -7.56
N TYR A 150 -5.19 19.86 -6.23
CA TYR A 150 -4.19 20.26 -5.24
C TYR A 150 -3.91 19.14 -4.25
N PHE A 151 -2.64 19.02 -3.85
CA PHE A 151 -2.18 17.91 -3.01
C PHE A 151 -2.95 17.75 -1.68
N ARG A 152 -2.91 18.78 -0.83
CA ARG A 152 -3.41 18.72 0.56
C ARG A 152 -4.89 18.37 0.64
N PRO A 153 -5.80 19.02 -0.12
CA PRO A 153 -7.20 18.63 -0.07
C PRO A 153 -7.44 17.23 -0.67
N ALA A 154 -6.74 16.84 -1.75
CA ALA A 154 -6.88 15.51 -2.32
C ALA A 154 -6.43 14.42 -1.33
N MET A 155 -5.32 14.65 -0.63
CA MET A 155 -4.82 13.73 0.39
C MET A 155 -5.75 13.64 1.60
N ALA A 156 -6.30 14.78 2.07
CA ALA A 156 -7.27 14.78 3.16
C ALA A 156 -8.57 14.05 2.77
N ARG A 157 -9.08 14.25 1.55
CA ARG A 157 -10.23 13.50 1.03
C ARG A 157 -9.92 12.00 0.98
N LEU A 158 -8.72 11.62 0.56
CA LEU A 158 -8.31 10.22 0.50
C LEU A 158 -8.35 9.57 1.90
N CYS A 159 -7.72 10.20 2.90
CA CYS A 159 -7.75 9.72 4.29
C CYS A 159 -9.20 9.59 4.82
N SER A 160 -10.02 10.61 4.59
CA SER A 160 -11.44 10.59 4.98
C SER A 160 -12.19 9.44 4.33
N THR A 161 -11.97 9.21 3.03
CA THR A 161 -12.66 8.15 2.27
C THR A 161 -12.24 6.76 2.74
N ILE A 162 -10.94 6.55 3.00
CA ILE A 162 -10.45 5.27 3.54
C ILE A 162 -11.10 4.97 4.89
N ARG A 163 -11.15 5.95 5.81
CA ARG A 163 -11.77 5.76 7.13
C ARG A 163 -13.27 5.46 7.05
N GLN A 164 -13.96 6.03 6.07
CA GLN A 164 -15.39 5.79 5.86
C GLN A 164 -15.67 4.41 5.24
N ASN A 165 -14.90 4.04 4.21
CA ASN A 165 -15.15 2.84 3.43
C ASN A 165 -14.55 1.58 4.08
N TYR A 166 -13.44 1.73 4.80
CA TYR A 166 -12.69 0.63 5.43
C TYR A 166 -12.49 0.84 6.93
N PRO A 167 -13.58 1.06 7.72
CA PRO A 167 -13.47 1.46 9.12
C PRO A 167 -12.84 0.40 10.04
N LYS A 168 -12.74 -0.84 9.57
CA LYS A 168 -12.10 -1.96 10.31
C LYS A 168 -10.67 -2.23 9.87
N ALA A 169 -10.25 -1.73 8.72
CA ALA A 169 -8.93 -2.00 8.18
C ALA A 169 -7.88 -1.11 8.87
N ARG A 170 -6.77 -1.69 9.30
CA ARG A 170 -5.60 -0.92 9.73
C ARG A 170 -4.91 -0.37 8.48
N THR A 171 -5.06 0.93 8.22
CA THR A 171 -4.37 1.59 7.11
C THR A 171 -3.05 2.19 7.60
N ILE A 172 -1.97 1.93 6.86
CA ILE A 172 -0.65 2.51 7.09
C ILE A 172 -0.23 3.20 5.80
N PHE A 173 0.03 4.50 5.87
CA PHE A 173 0.68 5.23 4.79
C PHE A 173 2.19 5.05 4.87
N ILE A 174 2.83 4.91 3.73
CA ILE A 174 4.26 4.72 3.60
C ILE A 174 4.79 5.82 2.70
N LEU A 175 5.68 6.66 3.23
CA LEU A 175 6.38 7.69 2.46
C LEU A 175 7.67 7.13 1.89
N ASN A 176 7.81 7.26 0.58
CA ASN A 176 9.08 7.06 -0.10
C ASN A 176 10.14 8.09 0.33
N THR A 177 11.40 7.80 0.02
CA THR A 177 12.54 8.71 0.23
C THR A 177 12.66 9.73 -0.90
N GLU A 178 13.42 10.80 -0.66
CA GLU A 178 13.78 11.82 -1.66
C GLU A 178 12.57 12.61 -2.20
N LEU A 179 11.56 12.77 -1.35
CA LEU A 179 10.39 13.59 -1.62
C LEU A 179 10.65 15.03 -1.18
N LYS A 180 9.95 15.97 -1.81
CA LYS A 180 10.01 17.39 -1.46
C LYS A 180 9.54 17.59 0.00
N PRO A 181 10.29 18.34 0.84
CA PRO A 181 9.99 18.48 2.26
C PRO A 181 8.56 18.96 2.56
N GLU A 182 8.03 19.84 1.71
CA GLU A 182 6.68 20.41 1.88
C GLU A 182 5.55 19.40 1.65
N PHE A 183 5.78 18.35 0.85
CA PHE A 183 4.86 17.23 0.68
C PHE A 183 4.95 16.26 1.88
N VAL A 184 6.16 15.97 2.34
CA VAL A 184 6.41 15.14 3.54
C VAL A 184 5.74 15.77 4.77
N GLU A 185 5.92 17.08 4.98
CA GLU A 185 5.30 17.79 6.09
C GLU A 185 3.76 17.79 5.98
N SER A 186 3.23 17.95 4.77
CA SER A 186 1.80 17.88 4.53
C SER A 186 1.24 16.48 4.86
N MET A 187 1.97 15.41 4.55
CA MET A 187 1.59 14.05 4.94
C MET A 187 1.58 13.87 6.46
N ARG A 188 2.61 14.31 7.18
CA ARG A 188 2.65 14.24 8.65
C ARG A 188 1.44 14.92 9.27
N ILE A 189 1.14 16.15 8.82
CA ILE A 189 0.01 16.93 9.34
C ILE A 189 -1.33 16.25 9.03
N ILE A 190 -1.54 15.79 7.80
CA ILE A 190 -2.81 15.18 7.37
C ILE A 190 -3.01 13.81 8.04
N CYS A 191 -1.99 12.96 8.05
CA CYS A 191 -2.06 11.66 8.71
C CYS A 191 -2.32 11.81 10.21
N ASN A 192 -1.66 12.77 10.87
CA ASN A 192 -1.93 13.09 12.29
C ASN A 192 -3.38 13.57 12.51
N HIS A 193 -3.93 14.41 11.62
CA HIS A 193 -5.32 14.86 11.72
C HIS A 193 -6.33 13.70 11.68
N TYR A 194 -6.04 12.66 10.90
CA TYR A 194 -6.92 11.50 10.74
C TYR A 194 -6.52 10.31 11.62
N ASP A 195 -5.58 10.46 12.56
CA ASP A 195 -5.01 9.36 13.36
C ASP A 195 -4.56 8.16 12.51
N MET A 196 -3.97 8.44 11.33
CA MET A 196 -3.53 7.40 10.41
C MET A 196 -2.02 7.16 10.57
N PRO A 197 -1.59 5.92 10.85
CA PRO A 197 -0.18 5.54 10.89
C PRO A 197 0.58 5.96 9.63
N LEU A 198 1.78 6.53 9.84
CA LEU A 198 2.69 6.97 8.79
C LEU A 198 4.07 6.35 9.04
N LEU A 199 4.56 5.58 8.08
CA LEU A 199 5.93 5.08 8.03
C LEU A 199 6.72 5.91 7.03
N GLU A 200 7.79 6.56 7.49
CA GLU A 200 8.72 7.27 6.62
C GLU A 200 9.92 6.37 6.33
N LEU A 201 10.10 5.98 5.07
CA LEU A 201 11.24 5.17 4.67
C LEU A 201 12.52 6.00 4.70
N HIS A 202 13.64 5.31 4.88
CA HIS A 202 14.99 5.86 4.74
C HIS A 202 15.89 4.90 3.98
N ASP A 203 16.98 5.41 3.39
CA ASP A 203 18.07 4.61 2.79
C ASP A 203 17.59 3.52 1.80
N ILE A 204 16.72 3.89 0.85
CA ILE A 204 16.23 2.99 -0.20
C ILE A 204 17.07 3.13 -1.46
N ASP A 205 17.81 2.07 -1.82
CA ASP A 205 18.57 2.02 -3.08
C ASP A 205 17.65 2.05 -4.29
N LYS A 206 18.01 2.84 -5.30
CA LYS A 206 17.17 3.07 -6.50
C LYS A 206 17.98 2.98 -7.79
N GLN A 207 17.35 2.40 -8.80
CA GLN A 207 17.82 2.36 -10.18
C GLN A 207 16.72 2.93 -11.08
N ALA A 208 17.06 3.91 -11.92
CA ALA A 208 16.10 4.67 -12.73
C ALA A 208 14.95 5.31 -11.89
N GLY A 209 15.27 5.81 -10.70
CA GLY A 209 14.33 6.47 -9.80
C GLY A 209 13.34 5.54 -9.10
N HIS A 210 13.52 4.22 -9.19
CA HIS A 210 12.66 3.20 -8.60
C HIS A 210 13.51 2.20 -7.79
N PRO A 211 12.97 1.57 -6.74
CA PRO A 211 13.70 0.60 -5.94
C PRO A 211 14.34 -0.49 -6.80
N SER A 212 15.61 -0.78 -6.53
CA SER A 212 16.28 -1.98 -7.01
C SER A 212 15.85 -3.19 -6.19
N ILE A 213 16.40 -4.38 -6.48
CA ILE A 213 16.27 -5.54 -5.58
C ILE A 213 16.74 -5.20 -4.16
N ALA A 214 17.88 -4.51 -4.03
CA ALA A 214 18.40 -4.09 -2.72
C ALA A 214 17.45 -3.08 -2.05
N GLY A 215 16.91 -2.13 -2.82
CA GLY A 215 15.92 -1.15 -2.36
C GLY A 215 14.63 -1.79 -1.87
N HIS A 216 14.05 -2.72 -2.63
CA HIS A 216 12.85 -3.45 -2.21
C HIS A 216 13.05 -4.28 -0.96
N LYS A 217 14.23 -4.90 -0.81
CA LYS A 217 14.57 -5.62 0.42
C LYS A 217 14.60 -4.66 1.62
N ALA A 218 15.29 -3.53 1.51
CA ALA A 218 15.38 -2.52 2.58
C ALA A 218 14.00 -1.95 2.92
N PHE A 219 13.17 -1.68 1.91
CA PHE A 219 11.78 -1.27 2.06
C PHE A 219 11.00 -2.33 2.86
N ALA A 220 11.03 -3.60 2.43
CA ALA A 220 10.33 -4.68 3.13
C ALA A 220 10.79 -4.85 4.57
N ASP A 221 12.10 -4.73 4.84
CA ASP A 221 12.66 -4.79 6.20
C ASP A 221 12.06 -3.71 7.11
N GLN A 222 12.02 -2.45 6.65
CA GLN A 222 11.45 -1.35 7.43
C GLN A 222 9.94 -1.50 7.66
N VAL A 223 9.19 -1.96 6.66
CA VAL A 223 7.74 -2.21 6.81
C VAL A 223 7.49 -3.35 7.80
N VAL A 224 8.22 -4.47 7.69
CA VAL A 224 8.09 -5.59 8.63
C VAL A 224 8.46 -5.17 10.04
N GLU A 225 9.53 -4.39 10.22
CA GLU A 225 9.91 -3.86 11.52
C GLU A 225 8.80 -2.98 12.11
N TYR A 226 8.22 -2.08 11.31
CA TYR A 226 7.12 -1.22 11.73
C TYR A 226 5.88 -2.02 12.14
N LEU A 227 5.54 -3.06 11.37
CA LEU A 227 4.34 -3.89 11.62
C LEU A 227 4.44 -4.75 12.88
N LYS A 228 5.66 -5.09 13.32
CA LYS A 228 5.91 -5.92 14.50
C LYS A 228 6.05 -5.12 15.81
N LYS A 229 6.09 -3.79 15.73
CA LYS A 229 6.03 -2.88 16.88
C LYS A 229 4.58 -2.72 17.33
#